data_AF-A0A924UHF8-F1
#
_entry.id   AF-A0A924UHF8-F1
#
_cell.length_a   1.000
_cell.length_b   1.000
_cell.length_c   1.000
_cell.angle_alpha   90.00
_cell.angle_beta   90.00
_cell.angle_gamma   90.00
#
_symmetry.space_group_name_H-M   'P 1'
#
loop_
_entity.id
_entity.type
_entity.pdbx_description
1 polymer ?
#
loop_
_entity_poly.entity_id
_entity_poly.type
_entity_poly.pdbx_seq_one_letter_code
_entity_poly.pdbx_strand_id
1 'polypeptide(L)' 'MDNLKELVEHMAKSLVDKPENVAVDEIPGQQTTLLAHKVDKEDLGKVIGKQGKTAAA' A
#
# COMPACT_ATOMS: atom_id res chain seq x y z
N MET A 1 10.85 -9.31 -11.90
CA MET A 1 10.28 -7.98 -11.61
C MET A 1 8.87 -8.25 -11.16
N ASP A 2 8.65 -8.23 -9.85
CA ASP A 2 7.35 -8.47 -9.24
C ASP A 2 6.48 -7.24 -9.50
N ASN A 3 5.92 -7.21 -10.71
CA ASN A 3 5.25 -6.07 -11.33
C ASN A 3 4.12 -5.50 -10.44
N LEU A 4 3.46 -6.36 -9.66
CA LEU A 4 2.39 -5.95 -8.76
C LEU A 4 2.92 -5.19 -7.53
N LYS A 5 4.04 -5.63 -6.94
CA LYS A 5 4.65 -4.95 -5.79
C LYS A 5 5.09 -3.54 -6.17
N GLU A 6 5.82 -3.42 -7.27
CA GLU A 6 6.32 -2.14 -7.77
C GLU A 6 5.18 -1.19 -8.12
N LEU A 7 4.11 -1.70 -8.75
CA LEU A 7 2.92 -0.92 -9.06
C LEU A 7 2.24 -0.39 -7.78
N VAL A 8 2.01 -1.25 -6.79
CA VAL A 8 1.38 -0.85 -5.52
C VAL A 8 2.23 0.18 -4.79
N GLU A 9 3.55 -0.02 -4.75
CA GLU A 9 4.48 0.92 -4.13
C GLU A 9 4.47 2.27 -4.84
N HIS A 10 4.49 2.28 -6.18
CA HIS A 10 4.44 3.50 -6.98
C HIS A 10 3.13 4.27 -6.78
N MET A 11 2.01 3.57 -6.77
CA MET A 11 0.69 4.16 -6.50
C MET A 11 0.64 4.75 -5.10
N ALA A 12 1.04 4.00 -4.08
CA ALA A 12 1.03 4.46 -2.70
C ALA A 12 1.91 5.70 -2.50
N LYS A 13 3.13 5.72 -3.06
CA LYS A 13 4.03 6.88 -3.02
C LYS A 13 3.43 8.14 -3.64
N SER A 14 2.54 7.99 -4.63
CA SER A 14 1.89 9.12 -5.30
C SER A 14 0.71 9.70 -4.52
N LEU A 15 0.21 8.99 -3.50
CA LEU A 15 -0.99 9.36 -2.74
C LEU A 15 -0.68 10.01 -1.37
N VAL A 16 0.57 9.97 -0.94
CA VAL A 16 1.00 10.35 0.42
C VAL A 16 1.91 11.57 0.41
N ASP A 17 2.04 12.26 1.54
CA ASP A 17 2.98 13.40 1.64
C ASP A 17 4.41 12.95 1.90
N LYS A 18 4.59 11.78 2.53
CA LYS A 18 5.90 11.21 2.88
C LYS A 18 6.16 9.91 2.10
N PRO A 19 6.47 9.99 0.79
CA PRO A 19 6.71 8.80 -0.05
C PRO A 19 7.89 7.94 0.42
N GLU A 20 8.84 8.52 1.14
CA GLU A 20 9.97 7.81 1.77
C GLU A 20 9.54 6.84 2.87
N ASN A 21 8.38 7.08 3.49
CA ASN A 21 7.82 6.23 4.55
C ASN A 21 6.91 5.13 3.99
N VAL A 22 6.82 4.98 2.66
CA VAL A 22 6.08 3.91 2.01
C VAL A 22 6.97 2.69 1.84
N ALA A 23 6.54 1.57 2.41
CA ALA A 23 7.15 0.27 2.19
C ALA A 23 6.08 -0.74 1.75
N VAL A 24 6.46 -1.67 0.87
CA VAL A 24 5.64 -2.80 0.46
C VAL A 24 6.44 -4.08 0.62
N ASP A 25 5.88 -5.02 1.37
CA ASP A 25 6.40 -6.36 1.59
C ASP A 25 5.52 -7.37 0.88
N GLU A 26 6.14 -8.38 0.29
CA GLU A 26 5.44 -9.48 -0.37
C GLU A 26 5.66 -10.76 0.41
N ILE A 27 4.56 -11.36 0.86
CA ILE A 27 4.56 -12.60 1.61
C ILE A 27 3.87 -13.66 0.73
N PRO A 28 4.65 -14.51 0.04
CA PRO A 28 4.11 -15.56 -0.82
C PRO A 28 3.46 -16.65 0.03
N GLY A 29 2.20 -16.97 -0.29
CA GLY A 29 1.46 -18.11 0.24
C GLY A 29 1.25 -19.19 -0.83
N GLN A 30 0.58 -20.29 -0.46
CA GLN A 30 0.38 -21.44 -1.37
C GLN A 30 -0.58 -21.17 -2.54
N GLN A 31 -1.59 -20.33 -2.33
CA GLN A 31 -2.58 -19.97 -3.35
C GLN A 31 -2.83 -18.46 -3.43
N THR A 32 -2.26 -17.69 -2.51
CA THR A 32 -2.44 -16.24 -2.40
C THR A 32 -1.11 -15.59 -2.08
N THR A 33 -0.93 -14.37 -2.54
CA THR A 33 0.20 -13.52 -2.17
C THR A 33 -0.35 -12.40 -1.30
N LEU A 34 0.20 -12.24 -0.10
CA LEU A 34 -0.14 -11.12 0.77
C LEU A 34 0.84 -9.98 0.51
N LEU A 35 0.33 -8.86 0.01
CA LEU A 35 1.09 -7.62 -0.12
C LEU A 35 0.82 -6.74 1.10
N ALA A 36 1.78 -6.66 2.00
CA ALA A 36 1.70 -5.84 3.19
C ALA A 36 2.34 -4.48 2.92
N HIS A 37 1.54 -3.43 2.98
CA HIS A 37 1.98 -2.06 2.73
C HIS A 37 1.94 -1.25 4.03
N LYS A 38 3.00 -0.48 4.30
CA LYS A 38 3.10 0.46 5.42
C LYS A 38 3.23 1.90 4.93
N VAL A 39 2.60 2.80 5.66
CA VAL A 39 2.69 4.27 5.50
C VAL A 39 2.80 4.95 6.85
N ASP A 40 3.16 6.22 6.81
CA ASP A 40 3.01 7.12 7.94
C ASP A 40 1.54 7.20 8.38
N LYS A 41 1.31 7.33 9.69
CA LYS A 41 -0.03 7.39 10.28
C LYS A 41 -0.85 8.57 9.75
N GLU A 42 -0.18 9.67 9.42
CA GLU A 42 -0.82 10.88 8.87
C GLU A 42 -1.35 10.66 7.45
N ASP A 43 -0.73 9.74 6.70
CA ASP A 43 -1.06 9.42 5.31
C ASP A 43 -2.08 8.29 5.18
N LEU A 44 -2.36 7.57 6.27
CA LEU A 44 -3.31 6.45 6.30
C LEU A 44 -4.67 6.83 5.72
N GLY A 45 -5.18 8.02 6.03
CA GLY A 45 -6.47 8.50 5.54
C GLY A 45 -6.50 8.79 4.03
N LYS A 46 -5.35 9.08 3.42
CA LYS A 46 -5.23 9.34 1.97
C LYS A 46 -5.23 8.06 1.16
N VAL A 47 -4.60 7.00 1.70
CA VAL A 47 -4.57 5.68 1.07
C VAL A 47 -5.90 4.94 1.25
N ILE A 48 -6.44 4.94 2.48
CA ILE A 48 -7.64 4.18 2.82
C ILE A 48 -8.94 4.92 2.45
N GLY A 49 -8.87 6.24 2.24
CA GLY A 49 -10.04 7.08 1.98
C GLY A 49 -10.89 7.34 3.24
N LYS A 50 -11.76 8.36 3.18
CA LYS A 50 -12.65 8.73 4.30
C LYS A 50 -13.50 7.52 4.71
N GLN A 51 -13.55 7.25 6.02
CA GLN A 51 -14.30 6.14 6.64
C GLN A 51 -13.90 4.72 6.18
N GLY A 52 -12.70 4.51 5.64
CA GLY A 52 -12.31 3.16 5.23
C GLY A 52 -12.78 2.76 3.83
N LYS A 53 -13.43 3.67 3.08
CA LYS A 53 -14.12 3.34 1.82
C LYS A 53 -13.24 2.67 0.76
N THR A 54 -11.94 2.92 0.73
CA THR A 54 -11.03 2.35 -0.28
C THR A 54 -10.40 1.03 0.16
N ALA A 55 -10.17 0.83 1.45
CA ALA A 55 -9.54 -0.41 1.96
C ALA A 55 -10.56 -1.50 2.37
N ALA A 56 -11.82 -1.13 2.58
CA ALA A 56 -12.89 -2.04 2.98
C ALA A 56 -13.80 -2.49 1.82
N ALA A 57 -13.53 -2.03 0.59
CA ALA A 57 -14.29 -2.36 -0.61
C ALA A 57 -13.79 -3.64 -1.30
#